data_AF-A0A954VCE3-F1
#
_entry.id   AF-A0A954VCE3-F1
#
_cell.length_a   1.000
_cell.length_b   1.000
_cell.length_c   1.000
_cell.angle_alpha   90.00
_cell.angle_beta   90.00
_cell.angle_gamma   90.00
#
_symmetry.space_group_name_H-M   'P 1'
#
loop_
_entity.id
_entity.type
_entity.pdbx_description
1 polymer ?
#
loop_
_entity_poly.entity_id
_entity_poly.type
_entity_poly.pdbx_seq_one_letter_code
_entity_poly.pdbx_strand_id
1 'polypeptide(L)'
;WLQAHIYVAIFSGAMFGLHVGWRIPDGYIETSLATCFTLTFASGLYGLAISRSIPRRLAKLREEYIFEQIPALRHDVRQTADRLVVHLATQSASPIVVDFYASRLVEFFFRPRGMWYYLRPTNTLRRKLQAELKTIRRYCSEAEQTACQSLSTLIDRRDDMDYHEALQGKLKLWLFVHIGLTYSLIIIATYHMILAHAFDGGWR
;
A
#
# COMPACT_ATOMS: atom_id res chain seq x y z
N TRP A 1 13.61 9.50 -17.79
CA TRP A 1 13.70 8.03 -17.57
C TRP A 1 12.35 7.33 -17.66
N LEU A 2 11.37 7.62 -16.78
CA LEU A 2 10.06 6.91 -16.78
C LEU A 2 9.32 6.96 -18.12
N GLN A 3 9.27 8.12 -18.79
CA GLN A 3 8.63 8.25 -20.11
C GLN A 3 9.33 7.40 -21.17
N ALA A 4 10.67 7.42 -21.20
CA ALA A 4 11.44 6.59 -22.11
C ALA A 4 11.20 5.10 -21.86
N HIS A 5 11.17 4.67 -20.59
CA HIS A 5 10.85 3.29 -20.23
C HIS A 5 9.46 2.86 -20.71
N ILE A 6 8.44 3.73 -20.57
CA ILE A 6 7.08 3.45 -21.07
C ILE A 6 7.07 3.32 -22.60
N TYR A 7 7.73 4.23 -23.33
CA TYR A 7 7.77 4.18 -24.79
C TYR A 7 8.49 2.93 -25.30
N VAL A 8 9.64 2.60 -24.69
CA VAL A 8 10.37 1.36 -24.99
C VAL A 8 9.50 0.15 -24.69
N ALA A 9 8.83 0.10 -23.54
CA ALA A 9 7.97 -1.02 -23.19
C ALA A 9 6.82 -1.22 -24.19
N ILE A 10 6.12 -0.14 -24.57
CA ILE A 10 5.04 -0.21 -25.57
C ILE A 10 5.58 -0.69 -26.92
N PHE A 11 6.71 -0.13 -27.36
CA PHE A 11 7.38 -0.55 -28.60
C PHE A 11 7.79 -2.03 -28.55
N SER A 12 8.40 -2.48 -27.45
CA SER A 12 8.76 -3.88 -27.23
C SER A 12 7.54 -4.79 -27.25
N GLY A 13 6.40 -4.36 -26.69
CA GLY A 13 5.14 -5.10 -26.76
C GLY A 13 4.64 -5.29 -28.19
N ALA A 14 4.69 -4.24 -29.02
CA ALA A 14 4.33 -4.33 -30.43
C ALA A 14 5.30 -5.23 -31.22
N MET A 15 6.61 -5.08 -30.98
CA MET A 15 7.63 -5.93 -31.60
C MET A 15 7.49 -7.40 -31.20
N PHE A 16 7.20 -7.69 -29.93
CA PHE A 16 6.94 -9.05 -29.46
C PHE A 16 5.75 -9.69 -30.18
N GLY A 17 4.63 -8.97 -30.32
CA GLY A 17 3.46 -9.47 -31.04
C GLY A 17 3.77 -9.82 -32.51
N LEU A 18 4.55 -8.98 -33.18
CA LEU A 18 5.02 -9.23 -34.54
C LEU A 18 6.01 -10.38 -34.62
N HIS A 19 6.93 -10.50 -33.66
CA HIS A 19 7.96 -11.55 -33.60
C HIS A 19 7.36 -12.95 -33.48
N VAL A 20 6.33 -13.11 -32.64
CA VAL A 20 5.64 -14.40 -32.46
C VAL A 20 4.57 -14.64 -33.54
N GLY A 21 4.35 -13.67 -34.44
CA GLY A 21 3.33 -13.76 -35.49
C GLY A 21 1.92 -13.94 -34.92
N TRP A 22 1.67 -13.42 -33.72
CA TRP A 22 0.41 -13.57 -32.96
C TRP A 22 -0.01 -15.02 -32.65
N ARG A 23 0.94 -15.97 -32.64
CA ARG A 23 0.69 -17.37 -32.27
C ARG A 23 1.06 -17.64 -30.81
N ILE A 24 0.58 -18.74 -30.25
CA ILE A 24 1.06 -19.24 -28.95
C ILE A 24 2.27 -20.13 -29.26
N PRO A 25 3.44 -19.91 -28.63
CA PRO A 25 4.61 -20.75 -28.88
C PRO A 25 4.42 -22.18 -28.36
N ASP A 26 4.87 -23.16 -29.14
CA ASP A 26 4.73 -24.60 -28.84
C ASP A 26 5.92 -25.17 -28.04
N GLY A 27 7.06 -24.45 -27.94
CA GLY A 27 8.25 -24.88 -27.21
C GLY A 27 8.33 -24.39 -25.76
N TYR A 28 8.81 -25.22 -24.84
CA TYR A 28 8.92 -24.90 -23.40
C TYR A 28 9.68 -23.60 -23.09
N ILE A 29 10.79 -23.32 -23.80
CA ILE A 29 11.58 -22.09 -23.63
C ILE A 29 10.82 -20.87 -24.17
N GLU A 30 10.13 -21.02 -25.29
CA GLU A 30 9.40 -19.93 -25.94
C GLU A 30 8.15 -19.57 -25.13
N THR A 31 7.40 -20.57 -24.64
CA THR A 31 6.24 -20.36 -23.77
C THR A 31 6.65 -19.71 -22.44
N SER A 32 7.77 -20.13 -21.83
CA SER A 32 8.27 -19.53 -20.59
C SER A 32 8.74 -18.09 -20.81
N LEU A 33 9.46 -17.81 -21.90
CA LEU A 33 9.85 -16.45 -22.27
C LEU A 33 8.62 -15.55 -22.53
N ALA A 34 7.65 -16.05 -23.31
CA ALA A 34 6.41 -15.35 -23.59
C ALA A 34 5.65 -15.04 -22.29
N THR A 35 5.53 -16.01 -21.39
CA THR A 35 4.86 -15.83 -20.09
C THR A 35 5.58 -14.78 -19.24
N CYS A 36 6.91 -14.88 -19.10
CA CYS A 36 7.70 -13.88 -18.36
C CYS A 36 7.58 -12.48 -18.98
N PHE A 37 7.59 -12.37 -20.29
CA PHE A 37 7.39 -11.11 -21.00
C PHE A 37 6.00 -10.52 -20.72
N THR A 38 4.94 -11.33 -20.89
CA THR A 38 3.56 -10.90 -20.64
C THR A 38 3.36 -10.46 -19.19
N LEU A 39 3.89 -11.20 -18.20
CA LEU A 39 3.82 -10.83 -16.78
C LEU A 39 4.59 -9.53 -16.50
N THR A 40 5.78 -9.36 -17.07
CA THR A 40 6.58 -8.13 -16.92
C THR A 40 5.85 -6.94 -17.54
N PHE A 41 5.31 -7.09 -18.74
CA PHE A 41 4.55 -6.05 -19.45
C PHE A 41 3.26 -5.66 -18.70
N ALA A 42 2.47 -6.65 -18.28
CA ALA A 42 1.26 -6.44 -17.49
C ALA A 42 1.54 -5.78 -16.13
N SER A 43 2.61 -6.21 -15.44
CA SER A 43 3.03 -5.57 -14.18
C SER A 43 3.51 -4.13 -14.39
N GLY A 44 4.14 -3.81 -15.53
CA GLY A 44 4.49 -2.44 -15.90
C GLY A 44 3.26 -1.54 -16.12
N LEU A 45 2.24 -2.05 -16.84
CA LEU A 45 0.95 -1.35 -17.01
C LEU A 45 0.25 -1.11 -15.68
N TYR A 46 0.22 -2.12 -14.81
CA TYR A 46 -0.29 -1.98 -13.45
C TYR A 46 0.47 -0.91 -12.67
N GLY A 47 1.80 -0.90 -12.78
CA GLY A 47 2.70 0.12 -12.23
C GLY A 47 2.34 1.54 -12.63
N LEU A 48 2.04 1.75 -13.91
CA LEU A 48 1.60 3.03 -14.45
C LEU A 48 0.25 3.47 -13.85
N ALA A 49 -0.68 2.53 -13.69
CA ALA A 49 -1.98 2.81 -13.08
C ALA A 49 -1.85 3.18 -11.59
N ILE A 50 -1.03 2.45 -10.82
CA ILE A 50 -0.85 2.74 -9.38
C ILE A 50 -0.03 4.03 -9.16
N SER A 51 1.01 4.29 -9.95
CA SER A 51 1.83 5.50 -9.83
C SER A 51 1.06 6.78 -10.14
N ARG A 52 0.01 6.71 -10.97
CA ARG A 52 -0.88 7.86 -11.23
C ARG A 52 -2.01 8.00 -10.23
N SER A 53 -2.50 6.90 -9.67
CA SER A 53 -3.66 6.91 -8.77
C SER A 53 -3.30 7.15 -7.30
N ILE A 54 -2.14 6.69 -6.84
CA ILE A 54 -1.72 6.78 -5.44
C ILE A 54 -1.40 8.22 -5.00
N PRO A 55 -0.60 9.02 -5.74
CA PRO A 55 -0.31 10.41 -5.34
C PRO A 55 -1.58 11.25 -5.19
N ARG A 56 -2.56 11.04 -6.08
CA ARG A 56 -3.87 11.71 -6.01
C ARG A 56 -4.69 11.34 -4.77
N ARG A 57 -4.46 10.16 -4.18
CA ARG A 57 -5.10 9.72 -2.94
C ARG A 57 -4.37 10.26 -1.73
N LEU A 58 -3.03 10.26 -1.76
CA LEU A 58 -2.19 10.81 -0.70
C LEU A 58 -2.38 12.33 -0.56
N ALA A 59 -2.47 13.07 -1.67
CA ALA A 59 -2.70 14.51 -1.66
C ALA A 59 -4.06 14.96 -1.07
N LYS A 60 -4.98 14.02 -0.81
CA LYS A 60 -6.26 14.32 -0.13
C LYS A 60 -6.14 14.29 1.39
N LEU A 61 -5.03 13.79 1.92
CA LEU A 61 -4.78 13.68 3.35
C LEU A 61 -4.20 14.99 3.86
N ARG A 62 -4.42 15.26 5.15
CA ARG A 62 -4.08 16.57 5.75
C ARG A 62 -2.60 16.74 6.02
N GLU A 63 -1.91 15.63 6.28
CA GLU A 63 -0.50 15.60 6.67
C GLU A 63 0.27 14.66 5.73
N GLU A 64 1.50 15.03 5.38
CA GLU A 64 2.41 14.18 4.61
C GLU A 64 3.30 13.38 5.57
N TYR A 65 3.20 12.06 5.52
CA TYR A 65 4.05 11.17 6.32
C TYR A 65 5.11 10.47 5.46
N ILE A 66 6.34 10.47 5.96
CA ILE A 66 7.46 9.71 5.42
C ILE A 66 7.33 8.27 5.91
N PHE A 67 7.41 7.29 5.00
CA PHE A 67 7.17 5.87 5.28
C PHE A 67 7.95 5.34 6.48
N GLU A 68 9.23 5.69 6.55
CA GLU A 68 10.17 5.20 7.55
C GLU A 68 9.87 5.75 8.95
N GLN A 69 9.16 6.88 9.04
CA GLN A 69 8.80 7.52 10.31
C GLN A 69 7.46 7.04 10.86
N ILE A 70 6.63 6.40 10.03
CA ILE A 70 5.28 5.95 10.42
C ILE A 70 5.29 5.07 11.68
N PRO A 71 6.21 4.09 11.86
CA PRO A 71 6.25 3.30 13.08
C PRO A 71 6.49 4.14 14.35
N ALA A 72 7.40 5.12 14.28
CA ALA A 72 7.70 6.02 15.39
C ALA A 72 6.52 6.95 15.69
N LEU A 73 5.89 7.50 14.65
CA LEU A 73 4.72 8.37 14.79
C LEU A 73 3.50 7.64 15.37
N ARG A 74 3.27 6.38 14.99
CA ARG A 74 2.23 5.54 15.61
C ARG A 74 2.47 5.34 17.09
N HIS A 75 3.73 5.14 17.49
CA HIS A 75 4.10 5.00 18.89
C HIS A 75 3.82 6.29 19.67
N ASP A 76 4.16 7.45 19.12
CA ASP A 76 3.89 8.76 19.71
C ASP A 76 2.38 9.03 19.88
N VAL A 77 1.59 8.76 18.84
CA VAL A 77 0.11 8.88 18.90
C VAL A 77 -0.48 8.00 20.00
N ARG A 78 0.00 6.76 20.12
CA ARG A 78 -0.44 5.85 21.18
C ARG A 78 -0.05 6.36 22.57
N GLN A 79 1.20 6.77 22.78
CA GLN A 79 1.64 7.31 24.07
C GLN A 79 0.84 8.55 24.47
N THR A 80 0.52 9.41 23.49
CA THR A 80 -0.27 10.62 23.71
C THR A 80 -1.70 10.25 24.12
N ALA A 81 -2.31 9.25 23.48
CA ALA A 81 -3.64 8.76 23.85
C ALA A 81 -3.65 8.14 25.26
N ASP A 82 -2.65 7.31 25.59
CA ASP A 82 -2.51 6.70 26.91
C ASP A 82 -2.38 7.77 28.01
N ARG A 83 -1.50 8.76 27.83
CA ARG A 83 -1.31 9.87 28.80
C ARG A 83 -2.59 10.68 29.00
N LEU A 84 -3.31 10.97 27.91
CA LEU A 84 -4.54 11.74 27.96
C LEU A 84 -5.61 11.03 28.79
N VAL A 85 -5.75 9.71 28.63
CA VAL A 85 -6.74 8.91 29.35
C VAL A 85 -6.35 8.75 30.82
N VAL A 86 -5.06 8.55 31.13
CA VAL A 86 -4.57 8.49 32.52
C VAL A 86 -4.82 9.82 33.23
N HIS A 87 -4.54 10.95 32.57
CA HIS A 87 -4.81 12.27 33.14
C HIS A 87 -6.31 12.48 33.40
N LEU A 88 -7.16 12.10 32.43
CA LEU A 88 -8.61 12.18 32.57
C LEU A 88 -9.13 11.33 33.73
N ALA A 89 -8.60 10.11 33.91
CA ALA A 89 -8.98 9.22 34.99
C ALA A 89 -8.69 9.80 36.39
N THR A 90 -7.68 10.68 36.52
CA THR A 90 -7.38 11.35 37.79
C THR A 90 -8.25 12.59 38.06
N GLN A 91 -8.87 13.16 37.02
CA GLN A 91 -9.60 14.43 37.11
C GLN A 91 -11.11 14.29 36.99
N SER A 92 -11.59 13.25 36.31
CA SER A 92 -13.02 13.03 36.07
C SER A 92 -13.57 11.93 36.98
N ALA A 93 -14.73 12.19 37.57
CA ALA A 93 -15.47 11.22 38.36
C ALA A 93 -16.23 10.19 37.48
N SER A 94 -16.42 10.48 36.19
CA SER A 94 -17.10 9.61 35.24
C SER A 94 -16.09 8.72 34.48
N PRO A 95 -16.31 7.39 34.42
CA PRO A 95 -15.41 6.47 33.71
C PRO A 95 -15.74 6.31 32.21
N ILE A 96 -16.77 6.99 31.68
CA ILE A 96 -17.33 6.71 30.35
C ILE A 96 -16.26 6.72 29.25
N VAL A 97 -15.41 7.75 29.21
CA VAL A 97 -14.35 7.88 28.18
C VAL A 97 -13.22 6.89 28.42
N VAL A 98 -12.89 6.62 29.68
CA VAL A 98 -11.84 5.66 30.08
C VAL A 98 -12.24 4.24 29.68
N ASP A 99 -13.49 3.86 29.93
CA ASP A 99 -14.06 2.56 29.56
C ASP A 99 -14.13 2.38 28.05
N PHE A 100 -14.53 3.43 27.32
CA PHE A 100 -14.50 3.40 25.86
C PHE A 100 -13.07 3.23 25.32
N TYR A 101 -12.11 3.92 25.93
CA TYR A 101 -10.71 3.78 25.54
C TYR A 101 -10.22 2.35 25.74
N ALA A 102 -10.40 1.81 26.94
CA ALA A 102 -9.96 0.47 27.31
C ALA A 102 -10.61 -0.63 26.46
N SER A 103 -11.90 -0.49 26.14
CA SER A 103 -12.66 -1.51 25.40
C SER A 103 -12.50 -1.46 23.88
N ARG A 104 -12.29 -0.28 23.28
CA ARG A 104 -12.29 -0.10 21.82
C ARG A 104 -11.01 0.52 21.27
N LEU A 105 -10.50 1.58 21.90
CA LEU A 105 -9.39 2.35 21.33
C LEU A 105 -8.03 1.70 21.59
N VAL A 106 -7.86 1.01 22.71
CA VAL A 106 -6.63 0.23 22.98
C VAL A 106 -6.39 -0.77 21.85
N GLU A 107 -7.39 -1.59 21.48
CA GLU A 107 -7.22 -2.53 20.37
C GLU A 107 -6.90 -1.80 19.06
N PHE A 108 -7.55 -0.67 18.78
CA PHE A 108 -7.29 0.11 17.58
C PHE A 108 -5.86 0.67 17.50
N PHE A 109 -5.33 1.21 18.60
CA PHE A 109 -3.98 1.79 18.63
C PHE A 109 -2.88 0.72 18.66
N PHE A 110 -3.13 -0.45 19.25
CA PHE A 110 -2.15 -1.53 19.33
C PHE A 110 -2.13 -2.44 18.10
N ARG A 111 -3.30 -2.74 17.54
CA ARG A 111 -3.42 -3.77 16.51
C ARG A 111 -2.93 -3.24 15.16
N PRO A 112 -1.93 -3.89 14.52
CA PRO A 112 -1.57 -3.56 13.15
C PRO A 112 -2.74 -3.87 12.22
N ARG A 113 -2.84 -3.12 11.12
CA ARG A 113 -3.85 -3.40 10.08
C ARG A 113 -3.56 -4.74 9.43
N GLY A 114 -4.60 -5.52 9.15
CA GLY A 114 -4.45 -6.79 8.44
C GLY A 114 -3.99 -6.61 6.99
N MET A 115 -3.42 -7.66 6.39
CA MET A 115 -2.93 -7.68 5.00
C MET A 115 -3.96 -7.16 3.97
N TRP A 116 -5.24 -7.44 4.17
CA TRP A 116 -6.32 -6.97 3.30
C TRP A 116 -6.44 -5.44 3.22
N TYR A 117 -6.08 -4.74 4.30
CA TYR A 117 -6.07 -3.28 4.33
C TYR A 117 -4.99 -2.71 3.39
N TYR A 118 -3.84 -3.37 3.26
CA TYR A 118 -2.80 -2.97 2.31
C TYR A 118 -3.26 -3.08 0.85
N LEU A 119 -4.11 -4.06 0.54
CA LEU A 119 -4.68 -4.23 -0.79
C LEU A 119 -5.79 -3.20 -1.08
N ARG A 120 -6.67 -2.96 -0.11
CA ARG A 120 -7.80 -2.03 -0.20
C ARG A 120 -7.95 -1.23 1.10
N PRO A 121 -7.27 -0.07 1.21
CA PRO A 121 -7.43 0.82 2.35
C PRO A 121 -8.87 1.34 2.41
N THR A 122 -9.52 1.24 3.57
CA THR A 122 -10.92 1.64 3.78
C THR A 122 -11.08 2.50 5.03
N ASN A 123 -11.97 3.49 4.96
CA ASN A 123 -12.22 4.42 6.08
C ASN A 123 -13.36 3.94 7.00
N THR A 124 -13.81 2.68 6.85
CA THR A 124 -14.98 2.15 7.55
C THR A 124 -14.76 2.08 9.06
N LEU A 125 -13.60 1.59 9.50
CA LEU A 125 -13.29 1.50 10.93
C LEU A 125 -13.18 2.89 11.56
N ARG A 126 -12.47 3.83 10.90
CA ARG A 126 -12.40 5.22 11.35
C ARG A 126 -13.79 5.82 11.51
N ARG A 127 -14.64 5.68 10.50
CA ARG A 127 -16.03 6.20 10.56
C ARG A 127 -16.84 5.59 11.70
N LYS A 128 -16.67 4.28 11.96
CA LYS A 128 -17.33 3.59 13.07
C LYS A 128 -16.88 4.14 14.42
N LEU A 129 -15.56 4.22 14.65
CA LEU A 129 -15.00 4.74 15.89
C LEU A 129 -15.38 6.21 16.13
N GLN A 130 -15.35 7.02 15.07
CA GLN A 130 -15.77 8.42 15.14
C GLN A 130 -17.26 8.56 15.47
N ALA A 131 -18.12 7.71 14.92
CA ALA A 131 -19.55 7.71 15.22
C ALA A 131 -19.85 7.28 16.67
N GLU A 132 -19.15 6.25 17.17
CA GLU A 132 -19.25 5.80 18.56
C GLU A 132 -18.77 6.90 19.52
N LEU A 133 -17.60 7.49 19.25
CA LEU A 133 -17.04 8.57 20.06
C LEU A 133 -17.96 9.80 20.08
N LYS A 134 -18.55 10.18 18.93
CA LYS A 134 -19.54 11.27 18.84
C LYS A 134 -20.79 10.98 19.66
N THR A 135 -21.21 9.73 19.74
CA THR A 135 -22.39 9.32 20.52
C THR A 135 -22.11 9.45 22.01
N ILE A 136 -20.95 8.95 22.45
CA ILE A 136 -20.52 9.01 23.85
C ILE A 136 -20.31 10.44 24.32
N ARG A 137 -19.69 11.29 23.49
CA ARG A 137 -19.41 12.71 23.78
C ARG A 137 -20.63 13.50 24.24
N ARG A 138 -21.86 13.10 23.84
CA ARG A 138 -23.11 13.76 24.26
C ARG A 138 -23.44 13.61 25.74
N TYR A 139 -22.86 12.60 26.40
CA TYR A 139 -23.10 12.26 27.80
C TYR A 139 -21.90 12.59 28.70
N CYS A 140 -20.84 13.14 28.11
CA CYS A 140 -19.60 13.49 28.78
C CYS A 140 -19.67 14.87 29.44
N SER A 141 -18.99 15.02 30.57
CA SER A 141 -18.67 16.31 31.19
C SER A 141 -17.76 17.18 30.31
N GLU A 142 -17.59 18.47 30.63
CA GLU A 142 -16.79 19.41 29.82
C GLU A 142 -15.31 18.97 29.68
N ALA A 143 -14.72 18.44 30.76
CA ALA A 143 -13.37 17.87 30.75
C ALA A 143 -13.28 16.63 29.84
N GLU A 144 -14.24 15.73 29.92
CA GLU A 144 -14.32 14.53 29.06
C GLU A 144 -14.60 14.88 27.59
N GLN A 145 -15.37 15.95 27.32
CA GLN A 145 -15.62 16.42 25.95
C GLN A 145 -14.33 16.91 25.29
N THR A 146 -13.49 17.63 26.04
CA THR A 146 -12.16 18.06 25.58
C THR A 146 -11.26 16.86 25.28
N ALA A 147 -11.24 15.87 26.17
CA ALA A 147 -10.54 14.60 25.95
C ALA A 147 -11.04 13.85 24.71
N CYS A 148 -12.36 13.77 24.50
CA CYS A 148 -12.95 13.16 23.31
C CYS A 148 -12.53 13.87 22.02
N GLN A 149 -12.43 15.19 22.02
CA GLN A 149 -11.99 15.94 20.85
C GLN A 149 -10.51 15.65 20.49
N SER A 150 -9.66 15.55 21.51
CA SER A 150 -8.26 15.16 21.33
C SER A 150 -8.14 13.71 20.84
N LEU A 151 -8.89 12.77 21.43
CA LEU A 151 -8.92 11.37 20.97
C LEU A 151 -9.42 11.25 19.53
N SER A 152 -10.44 12.03 19.13
CA SER A 152 -10.90 12.10 17.74
C SER A 152 -9.77 12.50 16.79
N THR A 153 -8.97 13.50 17.18
CA THR A 153 -7.83 13.96 16.37
C THR A 153 -6.76 12.88 16.27
N LEU A 154 -6.47 12.17 17.36
CA LEU A 154 -5.52 11.06 17.37
C LEU A 154 -5.98 9.86 16.53
N ILE A 155 -7.28 9.54 16.54
CA ILE A 155 -7.86 8.48 15.69
C ILE A 155 -7.69 8.82 14.21
N ASP A 156 -8.01 10.05 13.83
CA ASP A 156 -7.86 10.53 12.45
C ASP A 156 -6.39 10.48 12.02
N ARG A 157 -5.49 10.99 12.87
CA ARG A 157 -4.05 11.00 12.62
C ARG A 157 -3.48 9.59 12.44
N ARG A 158 -3.87 8.66 13.31
CA ARG A 158 -3.47 7.24 13.23
C ARG A 158 -3.98 6.60 11.94
N ASP A 159 -5.23 6.84 11.56
CA ASP A 159 -5.81 6.26 10.34
C ASP A 159 -5.14 6.80 9.07
N ASP A 160 -4.86 8.10 9.03
CA ASP A 160 -4.13 8.73 7.93
C ASP A 160 -2.72 8.11 7.79
N MET A 161 -1.99 7.90 8.89
CA MET A 161 -0.69 7.21 8.89
C MET A 161 -0.78 5.78 8.31
N ASP A 162 -1.80 5.01 8.71
CA ASP A 162 -2.01 3.66 8.17
C ASP A 162 -2.31 3.67 6.67
N TYR A 163 -3.09 4.65 6.23
CA TYR A 163 -3.41 4.81 4.82
C TYR A 163 -2.16 5.16 4.00
N HIS A 164 -1.29 6.04 4.53
CA HIS A 164 0.01 6.35 3.94
C HIS A 164 0.90 5.11 3.83
N GLU A 165 1.06 4.37 4.92
CA GLU A 165 1.87 3.15 4.93
C GLU A 165 1.36 2.13 3.92
N ALA A 166 0.04 1.92 3.86
CA ALA A 166 -0.57 0.97 2.94
C ALA A 166 -0.29 1.31 1.47
N LEU A 167 -0.46 2.58 1.10
CA LEU A 167 -0.24 3.02 -0.29
C LEU A 167 1.24 3.06 -0.68
N GLN A 168 2.11 3.58 0.20
CA GLN A 168 3.55 3.62 -0.05
C GLN A 168 4.14 2.20 -0.06
N GLY A 169 3.71 1.33 0.85
CA GLY A 169 4.09 -0.08 0.88
C GLY A 169 3.68 -0.82 -0.39
N LYS A 170 2.48 -0.54 -0.92
CA LYS A 170 2.04 -1.08 -2.21
C LYS A 170 2.93 -0.68 -3.38
N LEU A 171 3.39 0.57 -3.43
CA LEU A 171 4.36 1.02 -4.45
C LEU A 171 5.70 0.29 -4.33
N LYS A 172 6.22 0.17 -3.10
CA LYS A 172 7.49 -0.53 -2.82
C LYS A 172 7.40 -2.01 -3.20
N LEU A 173 6.31 -2.69 -2.82
CA LEU A 173 6.09 -4.10 -3.16
C LEU A 173 5.95 -4.32 -4.67
N TRP A 174 5.18 -3.47 -5.36
CA TRP A 174 5.06 -3.55 -6.82
C TRP A 174 6.41 -3.41 -7.51
N LEU A 175 7.22 -2.42 -7.09
CA LEU A 175 8.55 -2.20 -7.66
C LEU A 175 9.43 -3.44 -7.49
N PHE A 176 9.42 -4.05 -6.30
CA PHE A 176 10.17 -5.28 -6.03
C PHE A 176 9.76 -6.43 -6.95
N VAL A 177 8.45 -6.68 -7.08
CA VAL A 177 7.92 -7.73 -7.96
C VAL A 177 8.27 -7.46 -9.43
N HIS A 178 8.09 -6.21 -9.90
CA HIS A 178 8.38 -5.84 -11.28
C HIS A 178 9.87 -6.03 -11.61
N ILE A 179 10.76 -5.61 -10.71
CA ILE A 179 12.21 -5.81 -10.87
C ILE A 179 12.55 -7.31 -10.94
N GLY A 180 12.02 -8.14 -10.04
CA GLY A 180 12.24 -9.60 -10.08
C GLY A 180 11.80 -10.24 -11.41
N LEU A 181 10.66 -9.80 -11.94
CA LEU A 181 10.18 -10.24 -13.26
C LEU A 181 11.11 -9.77 -14.39
N THR A 182 11.60 -8.53 -14.37
CA THR A 182 12.54 -8.03 -15.39
C THR A 182 13.85 -8.79 -15.41
N TYR A 183 14.41 -9.15 -14.25
CA TYR A 183 15.63 -9.97 -14.19
C TYR A 183 15.40 -11.36 -14.76
N SER A 184 14.28 -12.00 -14.39
CA SER A 184 13.91 -13.31 -14.92
C SER A 184 13.76 -13.26 -16.45
N LEU A 185 13.10 -12.22 -16.97
CA LEU A 185 12.95 -11.99 -18.40
C LEU A 185 14.30 -11.83 -19.11
N ILE A 186 15.22 -11.02 -18.56
CA ILE A 186 16.55 -10.80 -19.16
C ILE A 186 17.34 -12.11 -19.24
N ILE A 187 17.33 -12.92 -18.18
CA ILE A 187 18.04 -14.21 -18.14
C ILE A 187 17.49 -15.16 -19.22
N ILE A 188 16.18 -15.35 -19.26
CA ILE A 188 15.54 -16.26 -20.23
C ILE A 188 15.71 -15.73 -21.66
N ALA A 189 15.58 -14.42 -21.88
CA ALA A 189 15.76 -13.81 -23.20
C ALA A 189 17.21 -13.98 -23.70
N THR A 190 18.20 -13.82 -22.83
CA THR A 190 19.61 -14.06 -23.18
C THR A 190 19.83 -15.51 -23.57
N TYR A 191 19.27 -16.45 -22.80
CA TYR A 191 19.35 -17.87 -23.10
C TYR A 191 18.67 -18.22 -24.44
N HIS A 192 17.48 -17.67 -24.68
CA HIS A 192 16.76 -17.83 -25.94
C HIS A 192 17.57 -17.27 -27.13
N MET A 193 18.21 -16.11 -26.98
CA MET A 193 19.07 -15.53 -28.02
C MET A 193 20.25 -16.45 -28.36
N ILE A 194 20.92 -17.02 -27.35
CA ILE A 194 22.04 -17.96 -27.55
C ILE A 194 21.56 -19.22 -28.28
N LEU A 195 20.44 -19.81 -27.84
CA LEU A 195 19.85 -20.98 -28.48
C LEU A 195 19.48 -20.67 -29.94
N ALA A 196 18.79 -19.56 -30.18
CA ALA A 196 18.42 -19.15 -31.53
C ALA A 196 19.65 -19.07 -32.44
N HIS A 197 20.72 -18.38 -32.02
CA HIS A 197 21.95 -18.30 -32.83
C HIS A 197 22.69 -19.63 -32.98
N ALA A 198 22.73 -20.46 -31.94
CA ALA A 198 23.42 -21.75 -31.99
C ALA A 198 22.72 -22.75 -32.92
N PHE A 199 21.39 -22.71 -33.00
CA PHE A 199 20.60 -23.63 -33.82
C PHE A 199 20.24 -23.06 -35.21
N ASP A 200 20.19 -21.73 -35.41
CA ASP A 200 20.10 -21.11 -36.76
C ASP A 200 21.37 -21.31 -37.58
N GLY A 201 22.54 -21.46 -36.92
CA GLY A 201 23.82 -21.67 -37.60
C GLY A 201 24.06 -23.11 -38.09
N GLY A 202 23.19 -24.06 -37.74
CA GLY A 202 23.39 -25.50 -37.99
C GLY A 202 22.85 -26.03 -39.32
N TRP A 203 22.26 -25.18 -40.16
CA TRP A 203 21.69 -25.56 -41.47
C TRP A 203 22.25 -24.70 -42.61
N ARG A 204 23.57 -24.81 -42.82
CA ARG A 204 24.22 -24.54 -44.11
C ARG A 204 25.29 -25.59 -44.37
#